data_AF-A0AAW1GPW9-F1
#
_entry.id   AF-A0AAW1GPW9-F1
#
_cell.length_a   1.000
_cell.length_b   1.000
_cell.length_c   1.000
_cell.angle_alpha   90.00
_cell.angle_beta   90.00
_cell.angle_gamma   90.00
#
_symmetry.space_group_name_H-M   'P 1'
#
loop_
_entity.id
_entity.type
_entity.pdbx_description
1 polymer ?
#
loop_
_entity_poly.entity_id
_entity_poly.type
_entity_poly.pdbx_seq_one_letter_code
_entity_poly.pdbx_strand_id
1 'polypeptide(L)'
;MIKNQLNQKFNLMVGAQIGFILQQKYYIIDVNGHFFTSIKTCYIILCMLFNTSIPIYCFILWVQRMTQVIQRHMLHADNFHHIDQSSLQIEAEDAMCALLNKELKDKTQQLSHLNGDELEAMSLEELIRLERQVERGQSKIHRAKGEKLRKELATLKGKDVELSKENQRLKEKLAQIVKDDTDTPTSTNDQNSYFQDNLPSDTFLRLGLSI
;
A
#
# COMPACT_ATOMS: atom_id res chain seq x y z
N MET A 1 -80.08 -32.96 -14.23
CA MET A 1 -79.74 -32.12 -15.41
C MET A 1 -79.07 -30.80 -15.04
N ILE A 2 -79.59 -30.02 -14.08
CA ILE A 2 -79.08 -28.68 -13.71
C ILE A 2 -77.66 -28.70 -13.08
N LYS A 3 -77.34 -29.70 -12.24
CA LYS A 3 -76.00 -29.82 -11.62
C LYS A 3 -74.86 -29.98 -12.64
N ASN A 4 -75.12 -30.65 -13.76
CA ASN A 4 -74.10 -30.89 -14.79
C ASN A 4 -73.81 -29.62 -15.60
N GLN A 5 -74.86 -28.85 -15.89
CA GLN A 5 -74.79 -27.55 -16.54
C GLN A 5 -74.05 -26.50 -15.68
N LEU A 6 -74.28 -26.51 -14.37
CA LEU A 6 -73.60 -25.59 -13.44
C LEU A 6 -72.11 -25.94 -13.29
N ASN A 7 -71.78 -27.24 -13.22
CA ASN A 7 -70.39 -27.70 -13.15
C ASN A 7 -69.62 -27.38 -14.45
N GLN A 8 -70.28 -27.51 -15.60
CA GLN A 8 -69.67 -27.18 -16.88
C GLN A 8 -69.42 -25.66 -17.00
N LYS A 9 -70.37 -24.83 -16.56
CA LYS A 9 -70.17 -23.36 -16.52
C LYS A 9 -69.11 -22.92 -15.51
N PHE A 10 -69.03 -23.56 -14.36
CA PHE A 10 -68.00 -23.27 -13.35
C PHE A 10 -66.60 -23.64 -13.87
N ASN A 11 -66.44 -24.81 -14.49
CA ASN A 11 -65.17 -25.22 -15.10
C ASN A 11 -64.75 -24.30 -16.26
N LEU A 12 -65.70 -23.83 -17.09
CA LEU A 12 -65.40 -22.87 -18.15
C LEU A 12 -64.98 -21.50 -17.60
N MET A 13 -65.63 -21.04 -16.53
CA MET A 13 -65.32 -19.74 -15.89
C MET A 13 -63.97 -19.77 -15.17
N VAL A 14 -63.67 -20.88 -14.47
CA VAL A 14 -62.38 -21.09 -13.80
C VAL A 14 -61.27 -21.26 -14.84
N GLY A 15 -61.49 -22.01 -15.91
CA GLY A 15 -60.54 -22.15 -17.02
C GLY A 15 -60.24 -20.83 -17.73
N ALA A 16 -61.26 -19.97 -17.93
CA ALA A 16 -61.10 -18.66 -18.53
C ALA A 16 -60.38 -17.66 -17.60
N GLN A 17 -60.67 -17.68 -16.29
CA GLN A 17 -59.95 -16.89 -15.28
C GLN A 17 -58.47 -17.31 -15.17
N ILE A 18 -58.19 -18.61 -15.15
CA ILE A 18 -56.82 -19.14 -15.13
C ILE A 18 -56.09 -18.80 -16.44
N GLY A 19 -56.75 -18.92 -17.58
CA GLY A 19 -56.21 -18.52 -18.88
C GLY A 19 -55.89 -17.03 -18.97
N PHE A 20 -56.71 -16.17 -18.37
CA PHE A 20 -56.49 -14.73 -18.32
C PHE A 20 -55.33 -14.37 -17.37
N ILE A 21 -55.19 -15.05 -16.23
CA ILE A 21 -54.04 -14.90 -15.32
C ILE A 21 -52.75 -15.37 -15.99
N LEU A 22 -52.79 -16.45 -16.77
CA LEU A 22 -51.64 -16.97 -17.52
C LEU A 22 -51.26 -16.11 -18.73
N GLN A 23 -52.21 -15.46 -19.40
CA GLN A 23 -51.93 -14.56 -20.52
C GLN A 23 -51.43 -13.17 -20.10
N GLN A 24 -51.67 -12.74 -18.85
CA GLN A 24 -51.40 -11.35 -18.45
C GLN A 24 -50.02 -11.05 -17.84
N LYS A 25 -49.14 -12.00 -17.47
CA LYS A 25 -47.78 -11.63 -17.00
C LYS A 25 -46.82 -12.81 -16.81
N TYR A 26 -46.26 -13.31 -17.91
CA TYR A 26 -44.91 -13.86 -17.87
C TYR A 26 -43.96 -12.79 -18.39
N TYR A 27 -43.63 -11.80 -17.56
CA TYR A 27 -42.37 -11.04 -17.64
C TYR A 27 -42.35 -10.04 -16.48
N ILE A 28 -41.79 -10.44 -15.34
CA ILE A 28 -41.21 -9.50 -14.38
C ILE A 28 -39.74 -9.90 -14.31
N ILE A 29 -38.90 -9.10 -14.94
CA ILE A 29 -37.44 -9.23 -14.95
C ILE A 29 -36.96 -8.59 -13.65
N ASP A 30 -36.19 -9.33 -12.87
CA ASP A 30 -35.29 -8.74 -11.88
C ASP A 30 -33.92 -8.53 -12.53
N VAL A 31 -33.21 -7.48 -12.09
CA VAL A 31 -32.05 -6.83 -12.73
C VAL A 31 -30.89 -7.78 -13.09
N ASN A 32 -30.86 -9.00 -12.53
CA ASN A 32 -29.77 -9.96 -12.71
C ASN A 32 -30.14 -11.25 -13.49
N GLY A 33 -31.26 -11.29 -14.20
CA GLY A 33 -31.50 -12.30 -15.25
C GLY A 33 -31.67 -13.77 -14.81
N HIS A 34 -31.65 -14.07 -13.51
CA HIS A 34 -32.00 -15.39 -13.00
C HIS A 34 -33.52 -15.52 -12.88
N PHE A 35 -34.12 -16.33 -13.75
CA PHE A 35 -35.51 -16.75 -13.64
C PHE A 35 -35.77 -17.32 -12.24
N PHE A 36 -36.77 -16.81 -11.53
CA PHE A 36 -37.33 -17.45 -10.34
C PHE A 36 -37.87 -18.84 -10.73
N THR A 37 -37.00 -19.85 -10.73
CA THR A 37 -37.34 -21.30 -10.75
C THR A 37 -38.29 -21.67 -9.61
N SER A 38 -38.38 -20.80 -8.59
CA SER A 38 -39.31 -20.89 -7.47
C SER A 38 -40.79 -20.71 -7.85
N ILE A 39 -41.16 -19.93 -8.89
CA ILE A 39 -42.59 -19.77 -9.25
C ILE A 39 -43.12 -21.02 -9.99
N LYS A 40 -42.33 -21.61 -10.90
CA LYS A 40 -42.70 -22.86 -11.57
C LYS A 40 -42.75 -24.03 -10.59
N THR A 41 -41.81 -24.11 -9.66
CA THR A 41 -41.85 -25.12 -8.58
C THR A 41 -43.00 -24.85 -7.60
N CYS A 42 -43.31 -23.59 -7.27
CA CYS A 42 -44.49 -23.26 -6.47
C CYS A 42 -45.80 -23.60 -7.18
N TYR A 43 -45.92 -23.37 -8.50
CA TYR A 43 -47.11 -23.75 -9.28
C TYR A 43 -47.27 -25.27 -9.37
N ILE A 44 -46.17 -26.01 -9.57
CA ILE A 44 -46.18 -27.48 -9.55
C ILE A 44 -46.56 -27.99 -8.17
N ILE A 45 -46.04 -27.41 -7.08
CA ILE A 45 -46.41 -27.77 -5.71
C ILE A 45 -47.89 -27.40 -5.44
N LEU A 46 -48.36 -26.24 -5.90
CA LEU A 46 -49.78 -25.83 -5.78
C LEU A 46 -50.72 -26.75 -6.57
N CYS A 47 -50.31 -27.19 -7.77
CA CYS A 47 -51.04 -28.17 -8.59
C CYS A 47 -51.03 -29.57 -7.97
N MET A 48 -49.91 -30.00 -7.37
CA MET A 48 -49.83 -31.25 -6.60
C MET A 48 -50.72 -31.18 -5.35
N LEU A 49 -50.82 -30.02 -4.71
CA LEU A 49 -51.66 -29.77 -3.52
C LEU A 49 -53.16 -29.68 -3.86
N PHE A 50 -53.55 -29.25 -5.07
CA PHE A 50 -54.97 -29.18 -5.49
C PHE A 50 -55.57 -30.53 -5.92
N ASN A 51 -54.74 -31.55 -6.16
CA ASN A 51 -55.20 -32.89 -6.55
C ASN A 51 -55.61 -33.76 -5.35
N THR A 52 -55.36 -33.31 -4.13
CA THR A 52 -55.81 -33.93 -2.88
C THR A 52 -56.53 -32.89 -2.05
N SER A 53 -57.69 -33.22 -1.48
CA SER A 53 -58.49 -32.29 -0.65
C SER A 53 -57.69 -31.65 0.48
N ILE A 54 -57.10 -30.48 0.23
CA ILE A 54 -56.41 -29.68 1.25
C ILE A 54 -57.36 -28.60 1.73
N PRO A 55 -57.52 -28.42 3.05
CA PRO A 55 -58.42 -27.42 3.60
C PRO A 55 -57.96 -26.01 3.22
N ILE A 56 -58.91 -25.14 2.87
CA ILE A 56 -58.74 -23.73 2.49
C ILE A 56 -57.80 -22.95 3.44
N TYR A 57 -57.71 -23.38 4.70
CA TYR A 57 -56.78 -22.87 5.70
C TYR A 57 -55.29 -22.95 5.30
N CYS A 58 -54.85 -24.01 4.64
CA CYS A 58 -53.46 -24.14 4.18
C CYS A 58 -53.11 -23.14 3.09
N PHE A 59 -54.07 -22.83 2.20
CA PHE A 59 -53.91 -21.79 1.19
C PHE A 59 -53.79 -20.40 1.83
N ILE A 60 -54.65 -20.11 2.81
CA ILE A 60 -54.61 -18.83 3.55
C ILE A 60 -53.28 -18.67 4.29
N LEU A 61 -52.79 -19.72 4.95
CA LEU A 61 -51.48 -19.70 5.62
C LEU A 61 -50.32 -19.50 4.64
N TRP A 62 -50.37 -20.13 3.46
CA TRP A 62 -49.33 -19.95 2.44
C TRP A 62 -49.30 -18.51 1.92
N VAL A 63 -50.46 -17.93 1.61
CA VAL A 63 -50.57 -16.53 1.19
C VAL A 63 -50.04 -15.60 2.29
N GLN A 64 -50.42 -15.81 3.56
CA GLN A 64 -49.93 -14.99 4.67
C GLN A 64 -48.40 -15.09 4.84
N ARG A 65 -47.81 -16.28 4.71
CA ARG A 65 -46.36 -16.47 4.78
C ARG A 65 -45.65 -15.80 3.60
N MET A 66 -46.18 -15.93 2.40
CA MET A 66 -45.61 -15.31 1.20
C MET A 66 -45.67 -13.78 1.28
N THR A 67 -46.77 -13.21 1.76
CA THR A 67 -46.88 -11.75 1.96
C THR A 67 -45.85 -11.23 2.97
N GLN A 68 -45.59 -11.96 4.06
CA GLN A 68 -44.54 -11.58 5.02
C GLN A 68 -43.13 -11.64 4.41
N VAL A 69 -42.87 -12.63 3.55
CA VAL A 69 -41.59 -12.74 2.83
C VAL A 69 -41.44 -11.57 1.85
N ILE A 70 -42.48 -11.28 1.06
CA ILE A 70 -42.50 -10.15 0.13
C ILE A 70 -42.31 -8.82 0.87
N GLN A 71 -43.00 -8.61 2.00
CA GLN A 71 -42.87 -7.39 2.80
C GLN A 71 -41.46 -7.19 3.37
N ARG A 72 -40.79 -8.27 3.79
CA ARG A 72 -39.37 -8.22 4.20
C ARG A 72 -38.46 -7.87 3.04
N HIS A 73 -38.70 -8.45 1.86
CA HIS A 73 -37.93 -8.08 0.67
C HIS A 73 -38.17 -6.64 0.23
N MET A 74 -39.38 -6.09 0.38
CA MET A 74 -39.65 -4.67 0.12
C MET A 74 -38.91 -3.75 1.10
N LEU A 75 -38.84 -4.12 2.39
CA LEU A 75 -38.02 -3.40 3.38
C LEU A 75 -36.51 -3.47 3.07
N HIS A 76 -36.03 -4.57 2.50
CA HIS A 76 -34.65 -4.70 2.03
C HIS A 76 -34.41 -4.00 0.68
N ALA A 77 -35.44 -3.84 -0.16
CA ALA A 77 -35.38 -3.08 -1.40
C ALA A 77 -35.21 -1.57 -1.14
N ASP A 78 -35.81 -1.02 -0.07
CA ASP A 78 -35.55 0.37 0.34
C ASP A 78 -34.11 0.58 0.84
N ASN A 79 -33.49 -0.46 1.41
CA ASN A 79 -32.07 -0.44 1.80
C ASN A 79 -31.11 -0.68 0.62
N PHE A 80 -31.63 -1.10 -0.54
CA PHE A 80 -30.85 -1.36 -1.75
C PHE A 80 -30.17 -0.10 -2.27
N HIS A 81 -30.80 1.07 -2.13
CA HIS A 81 -30.18 2.35 -2.47
C HIS A 81 -28.96 2.69 -1.60
N HIS A 82 -28.90 2.22 -0.36
CA HIS A 82 -27.76 2.44 0.53
C HIS A 82 -26.66 1.40 0.32
N ILE A 83 -27.02 0.18 -0.07
CA ILE A 83 -26.09 -0.88 -0.47
C ILE A 83 -25.42 -0.53 -1.81
N ASP A 84 -26.14 0.05 -2.78
CA ASP A 84 -25.54 0.52 -4.04
C ASP A 84 -24.51 1.64 -3.80
N GLN A 85 -24.76 2.56 -2.88
CA GLN A 85 -23.77 3.58 -2.53
C GLN A 85 -22.56 2.99 -1.79
N SER A 86 -22.78 2.05 -0.89
CA SER A 86 -21.72 1.36 -0.14
C SER A 86 -20.91 0.41 -1.02
N SER A 87 -21.55 -0.30 -1.95
CA SER A 87 -20.88 -1.19 -2.92
C SER A 87 -20.09 -0.40 -3.95
N LEU A 88 -20.62 0.72 -4.46
CA LEU A 88 -19.88 1.64 -5.33
C LEU A 88 -18.66 2.23 -4.61
N GLN A 89 -18.78 2.53 -3.31
CA GLN A 89 -17.66 3.01 -2.52
C GLN A 89 -16.59 1.91 -2.32
N ILE A 90 -16.99 0.69 -1.97
CA ILE A 90 -16.07 -0.44 -1.80
C ILE A 90 -15.39 -0.79 -3.14
N GLU A 91 -16.12 -0.78 -4.25
CA GLU A 91 -15.57 -1.06 -5.58
C GLU A 91 -14.59 0.05 -6.02
N ALA A 92 -14.86 1.31 -5.68
CA ALA A 92 -13.93 2.41 -5.87
C ALA A 92 -12.68 2.31 -4.99
N GLU A 93 -12.84 1.89 -3.73
CA GLU A 93 -11.74 1.64 -2.79
C GLU A 93 -10.87 0.45 -3.25
N ASP A 94 -11.47 -0.62 -3.75
CA ASP A 94 -10.78 -1.77 -4.33
C ASP A 94 -10.03 -1.38 -5.61
N ALA A 95 -10.64 -0.57 -6.48
CA ALA A 95 -9.98 -0.03 -7.66
C ALA A 95 -8.78 0.85 -7.27
N MET A 96 -8.93 1.70 -6.25
CA MET A 96 -7.84 2.53 -5.73
C MET A 96 -6.72 1.68 -5.11
N CYS A 97 -7.07 0.64 -4.34
CA CYS A 97 -6.11 -0.32 -3.80
C CYS A 97 -5.36 -1.06 -4.90
N ALA A 98 -6.04 -1.47 -5.98
CA ALA A 98 -5.43 -2.11 -7.13
C ALA A 98 -4.44 -1.17 -7.84
N LEU A 99 -4.79 0.11 -8.00
CA LEU A 99 -3.89 1.12 -8.57
C LEU A 99 -2.66 1.36 -7.69
N LEU A 100 -2.84 1.51 -6.38
CA LEU A 100 -1.75 1.67 -5.42
C LEU A 100 -0.82 0.46 -5.39
N ASN A 101 -1.38 -0.76 -5.40
CA ASN A 101 -0.60 -1.98 -5.45
C ASN A 101 0.18 -2.10 -6.77
N LYS A 102 -0.40 -1.67 -7.89
CA LYS A 102 0.30 -1.60 -9.17
C LYS A 102 1.46 -0.62 -9.10
N GLU A 103 1.23 0.61 -8.60
CA GLU A 103 2.31 1.59 -8.46
C GLU A 103 3.41 1.07 -7.53
N LEU A 104 3.05 0.45 -6.40
CA LEU A 104 4.01 -0.15 -5.48
C LEU A 104 4.85 -1.23 -6.15
N LYS A 105 4.22 -2.10 -6.95
CA LYS A 105 4.92 -3.12 -7.73
C LYS A 105 5.86 -2.48 -8.76
N ASP A 106 5.38 -1.47 -9.50
CA ASP A 106 6.18 -0.75 -10.50
C ASP A 106 7.38 -0.04 -9.86
N LYS A 107 7.20 0.57 -8.68
CA LYS A 107 8.27 1.21 -7.91
C LYS A 107 9.27 0.20 -7.36
N THR A 108 8.78 -0.92 -6.84
CA THR A 108 9.63 -2.01 -6.34
C THR A 108 10.49 -2.56 -7.47
N GLN A 109 9.90 -2.80 -8.65
CA GLN A 109 10.63 -3.25 -9.83
C GLN A 109 11.65 -2.19 -10.30
N GLN A 110 11.29 -0.91 -10.32
CA GLN A 110 12.25 0.17 -10.63
C GLN A 110 13.45 0.18 -9.68
N LEU A 111 13.23 -0.08 -8.38
CA LEU A 111 14.32 -0.18 -7.40
C LEU A 111 15.20 -1.42 -7.65
N SER A 112 14.61 -2.57 -7.96
CA SER A 112 15.34 -3.78 -8.36
C SER A 112 16.22 -3.51 -9.59
N HIS A 113 15.68 -2.87 -10.63
CA HIS A 113 16.45 -2.48 -11.81
C HIS A 113 17.61 -1.54 -11.46
N LEU A 114 17.36 -0.49 -10.65
CA LEU A 114 18.42 0.42 -10.20
C LEU A 114 19.51 -0.28 -9.38
N ASN A 115 19.18 -1.40 -8.72
CA ASN A 115 20.11 -2.25 -8.00
C ASN A 115 20.88 -3.24 -8.91
N GLY A 116 20.49 -3.34 -10.18
CA GLY A 116 21.11 -4.24 -11.16
C GLY A 116 20.40 -5.60 -11.30
N ASP A 117 19.22 -5.76 -10.70
CA ASP A 117 18.43 -6.99 -10.75
C ASP A 117 17.41 -6.94 -11.91
N GLU A 118 16.96 -8.11 -12.40
CA GLU A 118 15.90 -8.26 -13.43
C GLU A 118 16.16 -7.50 -14.76
N LEU A 119 17.42 -7.25 -15.12
CA LEU A 119 17.80 -6.48 -16.32
C LEU A 119 17.50 -7.21 -17.65
N GLU A 120 17.35 -8.53 -17.63
CA GLU A 120 17.14 -9.38 -18.83
C GLU A 120 15.85 -9.03 -19.58
N ALA A 121 14.86 -8.48 -18.89
CA ALA A 121 13.57 -8.10 -19.48
C ALA A 121 13.56 -6.71 -20.13
N MET A 122 14.64 -5.93 -20.01
CA MET A 122 14.72 -4.57 -20.55
C MET A 122 15.33 -4.52 -21.95
N SER A 123 14.91 -3.54 -22.75
CA SER A 123 15.58 -3.23 -24.00
C SER A 123 16.92 -2.52 -23.79
N LEU A 124 17.79 -2.54 -24.80
CA LEU A 124 19.09 -1.88 -24.75
C LEU A 124 18.99 -0.37 -24.48
N GLU A 125 18.01 0.31 -25.07
CA GLU A 125 17.78 1.75 -24.85
C GLU A 125 17.40 2.03 -23.38
N GLU A 126 16.54 1.19 -22.79
CA GLU A 126 16.15 1.31 -21.39
C GLU A 126 17.33 1.07 -20.45
N LEU A 127 18.20 0.10 -20.77
CA LEU A 127 19.40 -0.19 -20.01
C LEU A 127 20.40 0.98 -20.05
N ILE A 128 20.63 1.57 -21.23
CA ILE A 128 21.48 2.76 -21.39
C ILE A 128 20.91 3.94 -20.60
N ARG A 129 19.58 4.13 -20.62
CA ARG A 129 18.93 5.19 -19.84
C ARG A 129 19.11 4.99 -18.34
N LEU A 130 18.97 3.74 -17.87
CA LEU A 130 19.16 3.35 -16.48
C LEU A 130 20.61 3.58 -16.03
N GLU A 131 21.58 3.13 -16.81
CA GLU A 131 23.01 3.32 -16.55
C GLU A 131 23.34 4.81 -16.37
N ARG A 132 22.92 5.66 -17.32
CA ARG A 132 23.11 7.12 -17.22
C ARG A 132 22.45 7.72 -15.98
N GLN A 133 21.31 7.19 -15.55
CA GLN A 133 20.64 7.65 -14.33
C GLN A 133 21.45 7.28 -13.08
N VAL A 134 21.94 6.05 -13.01
CA VAL A 134 22.78 5.55 -11.92
C VAL A 134 24.10 6.34 -11.87
N GLU A 135 24.79 6.51 -12.99
CA GLU A 135 26.03 7.28 -13.09
C GLU A 135 25.86 8.73 -12.59
N ARG A 136 24.79 9.41 -13.03
CA ARG A 136 24.47 10.76 -12.55
C ARG A 136 24.22 10.79 -11.04
N GLY A 137 23.50 9.79 -10.51
CA GLY A 137 23.26 9.64 -9.08
C GLY A 137 24.56 9.46 -8.31
N GLN A 138 25.42 8.55 -8.76
CA GLN A 138 26.72 8.29 -8.17
C GLN A 138 27.63 9.54 -8.21
N SER A 139 27.68 10.24 -9.33
CA SER A 139 28.47 11.49 -9.46
C SER A 139 28.03 12.55 -8.45
N LYS A 140 26.72 12.73 -8.25
CA LYS A 140 26.17 13.64 -7.24
C LYS A 140 26.54 13.21 -5.82
N ILE A 141 26.41 11.92 -5.50
CA ILE A 141 26.76 11.37 -4.18
C ILE A 141 28.26 11.53 -3.93
N HIS A 142 29.10 11.23 -4.91
CA HIS A 142 30.54 11.37 -4.82
C HIS A 142 30.94 12.83 -4.55
N ARG A 143 30.37 13.79 -5.30
CA ARG A 143 30.58 15.21 -5.07
C ARG A 143 30.17 15.63 -3.66
N ALA A 144 28.97 15.26 -3.22
CA ALA A 144 28.46 15.63 -1.90
C ALA A 144 29.31 15.04 -0.76
N LYS A 145 29.72 13.76 -0.87
CA LYS A 145 30.63 13.13 0.08
C LYS A 145 31.99 13.81 0.10
N GLY A 146 32.56 14.12 -1.06
CA GLY A 146 33.84 14.83 -1.18
C GLY A 146 33.79 16.24 -0.58
N GLU A 147 32.72 16.98 -0.83
CA GLU A 147 32.52 18.30 -0.21
C GLU A 147 32.38 18.24 1.31
N LYS A 148 31.64 17.25 1.83
CA LYS A 148 31.51 17.02 3.27
C LYS A 148 32.87 16.73 3.90
N LEU A 149 33.62 15.77 3.35
CA LEU A 149 34.95 15.41 3.83
C LEU A 149 35.92 16.60 3.77
N ARG A 150 35.90 17.39 2.70
CA ARG A 150 36.73 18.58 2.56
C ARG A 150 36.42 19.63 3.62
N LYS A 151 35.14 19.85 3.95
CA LYS A 151 34.72 20.77 5.03
C LYS A 151 35.20 20.29 6.39
N GLU A 152 35.04 18.99 6.67
CA GLU A 152 35.51 18.38 7.93
C GLU A 152 37.03 18.49 8.05
N LEU A 153 37.76 18.18 6.99
CA LEU A 153 39.21 18.32 6.94
C LEU A 153 39.67 19.76 7.19
N ALA A 154 39.03 20.74 6.55
CA ALA A 154 39.34 22.15 6.75
C ALA A 154 39.10 22.58 8.21
N THR A 155 38.02 22.09 8.81
CA THR A 155 37.69 22.36 10.22
C THR A 155 38.74 21.76 11.15
N LEU A 156 39.12 20.50 10.95
CA LEU A 156 40.13 19.84 11.76
C LEU A 156 41.50 20.48 11.60
N LYS A 157 41.91 20.83 10.38
CA LYS A 157 43.17 21.54 10.13
C LYS A 157 43.20 22.92 10.80
N GLY A 158 42.06 23.62 10.84
CA GLY A 158 41.94 24.88 11.58
C GLY A 158 42.17 24.68 13.09
N LYS A 159 41.55 23.65 13.67
CA LYS A 159 41.74 23.29 15.09
C LYS A 159 43.18 22.88 15.40
N ASP A 160 43.82 22.13 14.51
CA ASP A 160 45.22 21.72 14.67
C ASP A 160 46.16 22.94 14.75
N VAL A 161 45.97 23.93 13.87
CA VAL A 161 46.72 25.19 13.90
C VAL A 161 46.45 25.98 15.18
N GLU A 162 45.19 26.08 15.61
CA GLU A 162 44.82 26.78 16.84
C GLU A 162 45.44 26.13 18.09
N LEU A 163 45.31 24.81 18.20
CA LEU A 163 45.89 24.04 19.30
C LEU A 163 47.41 24.10 19.31
N SER A 164 48.05 24.05 18.14
CA SER A 164 49.51 24.16 18.02
C SER A 164 50.01 25.53 18.50
N LYS A 165 49.31 26.61 18.13
CA LYS A 165 49.61 27.97 18.63
C LYS A 165 49.42 28.09 20.14
N GLU A 166 48.32 27.57 20.66
CA GLU A 166 48.04 27.64 22.10
C GLU A 166 49.04 26.79 22.89
N ASN A 167 49.39 25.62 22.41
CA ASN A 167 50.42 24.77 23.01
C ASN A 167 51.79 25.45 23.01
N GLN A 168 52.18 26.10 21.91
CA GLN A 168 53.40 26.92 21.88
C GLN A 168 53.36 28.05 22.92
N ARG A 169 52.26 28.80 22.98
CA ARG A 169 52.08 29.88 23.96
C ARG A 169 52.16 29.39 25.40
N LEU A 170 51.58 28.23 25.71
CA LEU A 170 51.66 27.61 27.03
C LEU A 170 53.08 27.14 27.36
N LYS A 171 53.80 26.56 26.40
CA LYS A 171 55.22 26.20 26.57
C LYS A 171 56.08 27.42 26.88
N GLU A 172 55.85 28.53 26.18
CA GLU A 172 56.55 29.80 26.44
C GLU A 172 56.26 30.34 27.85
N LYS A 173 55.00 30.28 28.31
CA LYS A 173 54.63 30.67 29.68
C LYS A 173 55.28 29.78 30.74
N LEU A 174 55.28 28.47 30.53
CA LEU A 174 55.96 27.54 31.44
C LEU A 174 57.46 27.82 31.52
N ALA A 175 58.10 28.11 30.39
CA ALA A 175 59.51 28.49 30.36
C ALA A 175 59.80 29.81 31.09
N GLN A 176 58.85 30.75 31.15
CA GLN A 176 58.97 31.99 31.93
C GLN A 176 58.82 31.73 33.43
N ILE A 177 57.83 30.94 33.85
CA ILE A 177 57.62 30.58 35.26
C ILE A 177 58.83 29.82 35.81
N VAL A 178 59.37 28.86 35.06
CA VAL A 178 60.58 28.12 35.46
C VAL A 178 61.79 29.04 35.60
N LYS A 179 61.88 30.12 34.81
CA LYS A 179 62.96 31.11 34.94
C LYS A 179 62.78 31.99 36.17
N ASP A 180 61.56 32.45 36.46
CA ASP A 180 61.26 33.26 37.64
C ASP A 180 61.47 32.47 38.95
N ASP A 181 61.25 31.15 38.97
CA ASP A 181 61.56 30.28 40.11
C ASP A 181 63.07 30.00 40.30
N THR A 182 63.92 30.33 39.32
CA THR A 182 65.39 30.12 39.39
C THR A 182 66.19 31.32 39.90
N ASP A 183 65.56 32.44 40.25
CA ASP A 183 66.23 33.59 40.87
C ASP A 183 66.53 33.41 42.38
N THR A 184 66.32 32.22 42.94
CA THR A 184 66.95 31.79 44.19
C THR A 184 68.24 31.01 43.92
N PRO A 185 69.42 31.51 44.33
CA PRO A 185 70.68 30.84 44.03
C PRO A 185 70.85 29.64 44.96
N THR A 186 70.64 28.42 44.46
CA THR A 186 71.31 27.25 45.04
C THR A 186 71.59 26.21 43.95
N SER A 187 72.89 26.01 43.70
CA SER A 187 73.48 24.93 42.94
C SER A 187 72.84 23.57 43.23
N THR A 188 72.48 22.82 42.18
CA THR A 188 73.16 21.57 41.81
C THR A 188 72.56 20.99 40.52
N ASN A 189 73.42 20.91 39.51
CA ASN A 189 73.65 19.71 38.69
C ASN A 189 72.45 18.78 38.48
N ASP A 190 71.83 18.80 37.29
CA ASP A 190 71.57 17.55 36.55
C ASP A 190 71.18 17.80 35.09
N GLN A 191 71.36 16.75 34.32
CA GLN A 191 71.78 16.78 32.93
C GLN A 191 70.75 17.28 31.92
N ASN A 192 71.27 18.15 31.06
CA ASN A 192 70.92 18.40 29.68
C ASN A 192 70.54 17.12 28.89
N SER A 193 69.32 17.03 28.36
CA SER A 193 68.95 16.27 27.13
C SER A 193 67.43 16.12 27.06
N TYR A 194 66.73 16.97 26.31
CA TYR A 194 65.56 16.60 25.46
C TYR A 194 65.23 17.79 24.53
N PHE A 195 66.11 18.02 23.56
CA PHE A 195 65.81 18.78 22.35
C PHE A 195 65.97 17.86 21.15
N GLN A 196 64.96 17.02 20.92
CA GLN A 196 64.74 16.26 19.69
C GLN A 196 63.24 15.92 19.76
N ASP A 197 62.36 16.37 18.86
CA ASP A 197 62.34 16.00 17.46
C ASP A 197 61.77 17.13 16.58
N ASN A 198 62.64 17.74 15.78
CA ASN A 198 62.25 18.37 14.53
C ASN A 198 62.37 17.31 13.43
N LEU A 199 61.28 16.63 13.11
CA LEU A 199 61.11 15.95 11.83
C LEU A 199 59.67 16.18 11.36
N PRO A 200 59.43 16.88 10.23
CA PRO A 200 58.12 16.87 9.62
C PRO A 200 57.93 15.45 9.09
N SER A 201 57.12 14.65 9.78
CA SER A 201 56.75 13.32 9.32
C SER A 201 55.92 13.49 8.05
N ASP A 202 56.61 13.40 6.92
CA ASP A 202 56.04 13.21 5.59
C ASP A 202 55.18 11.94 5.60
N THR A 203 53.93 12.09 6.04
CA THR A 203 52.85 11.13 5.77
C THR A 203 52.24 11.44 4.41
N PHE A 204 53.09 11.59 3.39
CA PHE A 204 52.68 11.45 2.00
C PHE A 204 52.52 9.97 1.70
N LEU A 205 51.29 9.46 1.86
CA LEU A 205 50.87 8.20 1.27
C LEU A 205 50.96 8.35 -0.26
N ARG A 206 52.07 7.87 -0.82
CA ARG A 206 52.26 7.63 -2.24
C ARG A 206 51.32 6.49 -2.63
N LEU A 207 50.06 6.81 -2.92
CA LEU A 207 49.14 5.87 -3.54
C LEU A 207 49.73 5.51 -4.91
N GLY A 208 50.18 4.26 -5.01
CA GLY A 208 50.68 3.68 -6.24
C GLY A 208 49.60 3.71 -7.30
N LEU A 209 49.71 4.66 -8.22
CA LEU A 209 49.28 4.44 -9.59
C LEU A 209 50.38 3.61 -10.25
N SER A 210 50.22 2.29 -10.18
CA SER A 210 50.84 1.38 -11.12
C SER A 210 49.71 0.68 -11.87
N ILE A 211 49.50 1.19 -13.09
CA ILE A 211 48.85 0.57 -14.25
C ILE A 211 47.32 0.41 -14.16
#